data_AF-A0A534YRY2-F1
#
_entry.id   AF-A0A534YRY2-F1
#
_cell.length_a   1.000
_cell.length_b   1.000
_cell.length_c   1.000
_cell.angle_alpha   90.00
_cell.angle_beta   90.00
_cell.angle_gamma   90.00
#
_symmetry.space_group_name_H-M   'P 1'
#
loop_
_entity.id
_entity.type
_entity.pdbx_description
1 polymer ?
#
loop_
_entity_poly.entity_id
_entity_poly.type
_entity_poly.pdbx_seq_one_letter_code
_entity_poly.pdbx_strand_id
1 'polypeptide(L)'
;MRNATGLFVLVGCLAVSPGAEAKGRPAPVTCPTDVAAALAETCSCAGKTLSNASVQPWKNHGQYVSCVVRYRNALRKAGCFTDDSVRRTFARCAARSTCGKADAVICCFSDAGKCSDPTPGDGTVAGTCSNDPAKACDASADCTKVRAQTAHDEASCVGAGGVSGGAGSVCGACTTTTTTSTTTTTTTVP
;
A
#
# COMPACT_ATOMS: atom_id res chain seq x y z
N MET A 1 -33.83 -73.05 -30.14
CA MET A 1 -33.23 -73.37 -28.83
C MET A 1 -32.07 -72.39 -28.64
N ARG A 2 -32.24 -71.39 -27.77
CA ARG A 2 -31.36 -70.21 -27.63
C ARG A 2 -30.31 -70.48 -26.56
N ASN A 3 -29.05 -70.22 -26.91
CA ASN A 3 -27.87 -70.48 -26.10
C ASN A 3 -27.65 -69.45 -24.98
N ALA A 4 -26.88 -69.92 -23.99
CA ALA A 4 -26.69 -69.42 -22.64
C ALA A 4 -26.06 -68.02 -22.52
N THR A 5 -26.53 -67.37 -21.47
CA THR A 5 -26.09 -66.15 -20.79
C THR A 5 -24.64 -66.26 -20.29
N GLY A 6 -23.82 -65.22 -20.50
CA GLY A 6 -22.51 -65.07 -19.87
C GLY A 6 -22.28 -63.60 -19.48
N LEU A 7 -22.48 -63.30 -18.19
CA LEU A 7 -22.27 -61.97 -17.61
C LEU A 7 -20.87 -61.92 -16.98
N PHE A 8 -19.95 -61.15 -17.56
CA PHE A 8 -18.64 -60.87 -16.95
C PHE A 8 -18.76 -59.66 -16.02
N VAL A 9 -18.57 -59.87 -14.71
CA VAL A 9 -18.48 -58.80 -13.70
C VAL A 9 -17.01 -58.47 -13.48
N LEU A 10 -16.57 -57.31 -14.00
CA LEU A 10 -15.26 -56.72 -13.70
C LEU A 10 -15.33 -56.02 -12.34
N VAL A 11 -14.74 -56.64 -11.32
CA VAL A 11 -14.49 -56.02 -10.01
C VAL A 11 -13.26 -55.12 -10.13
N GLY A 12 -13.48 -53.81 -10.28
CA GLY A 12 -12.42 -52.80 -10.25
C GLY A 12 -12.08 -52.42 -8.80
N CYS A 13 -10.89 -52.81 -8.33
CA CYS A 13 -10.30 -52.31 -7.10
C CYS A 13 -10.00 -50.81 -7.24
N LEU A 14 -10.88 -49.95 -6.71
CA LEU A 14 -10.58 -48.54 -6.47
C LEU A 14 -9.60 -48.44 -5.30
N ALA A 15 -8.31 -48.35 -5.62
CA ALA A 15 -7.29 -47.93 -4.69
C ALA A 15 -7.59 -46.47 -4.27
N VAL A 16 -8.16 -46.31 -3.08
CA VAL A 16 -8.31 -45.00 -2.42
C VAL A 16 -6.93 -44.60 -1.90
N SER A 17 -6.24 -43.74 -2.65
CA SER A 17 -5.02 -43.09 -2.18
C SER A 17 -5.35 -42.23 -0.94
N PRO A 18 -4.63 -42.37 0.18
CA PRO A 18 -4.87 -41.56 1.36
C PRO A 18 -4.44 -40.11 1.11
N GLY A 19 -5.39 -39.20 1.30
CA GLY A 19 -5.19 -37.86 1.84
C GLY A 19 -4.19 -36.97 1.13
N ALA A 20 -4.65 -36.24 0.11
CA ALA A 20 -4.12 -34.90 -0.08
C ALA A 20 -4.42 -34.10 1.20
N GLU A 21 -3.40 -33.77 1.99
CA GLU A 21 -3.52 -32.82 3.09
C GLU A 21 -4.08 -31.51 2.53
N ALA A 22 -5.38 -31.30 2.72
CA ALA A 22 -6.01 -30.03 2.44
C ALA A 22 -5.29 -28.99 3.29
N LYS A 23 -4.48 -28.13 2.65
CA LYS A 23 -3.92 -26.91 3.26
C LYS A 23 -5.06 -26.25 4.02
N GLY A 24 -4.99 -26.32 5.36
CA GLY A 24 -6.09 -25.94 6.24
C GLY A 24 -6.70 -24.61 5.83
N ARG A 25 -8.04 -24.54 5.83
CA ARG A 25 -8.77 -23.31 5.53
C ARG A 25 -8.17 -22.21 6.42
N PRO A 26 -7.77 -21.05 5.86
CA PRO A 26 -7.24 -19.95 6.65
C PRO A 26 -8.20 -19.67 7.81
N ALA A 27 -7.64 -19.44 9.00
CA ALA A 27 -8.43 -19.09 10.18
C ALA A 27 -9.43 -17.96 9.84
N PRO A 28 -10.67 -18.00 10.35
CA PRO A 28 -11.64 -16.95 10.11
C PRO A 28 -11.07 -15.60 10.53
N VAL A 29 -11.03 -14.64 9.61
CA VAL A 29 -10.60 -13.27 9.91
C VAL A 29 -11.84 -12.52 10.38
N THR A 30 -11.84 -12.03 11.62
CA THR A 30 -12.83 -11.09 12.12
C THR A 30 -12.56 -9.71 11.53
N CYS A 31 -13.61 -8.95 11.23
CA CYS A 31 -13.44 -7.61 10.68
C CYS A 31 -12.88 -6.67 11.76
N PRO A 32 -11.67 -6.11 11.56
CA PRO A 32 -11.12 -5.14 12.48
C PRO A 32 -11.93 -3.84 12.40
N THR A 33 -11.96 -3.09 13.51
CA THR A 33 -12.58 -1.76 13.58
C THR A 33 -11.88 -0.77 12.65
N ASP A 34 -10.55 -0.86 12.57
CA ASP A 34 -9.72 -0.12 11.63
C ASP A 34 -8.95 -1.08 10.71
N VAL A 35 -9.46 -1.21 9.48
CA VAL A 35 -8.84 -2.06 8.45
C VAL A 35 -7.47 -1.56 8.01
N ALA A 36 -7.25 -0.24 8.01
CA ALA A 36 -5.97 0.34 7.62
C ALA A 36 -4.89 0.07 8.67
N ALA A 37 -5.23 0.27 9.96
CA ALA A 37 -4.34 -0.05 11.07
C ALA A 37 -3.99 -1.55 11.11
N ALA A 38 -5.00 -2.42 10.98
CA ALA A 38 -4.77 -3.87 10.96
C ALA A 38 -3.88 -4.31 9.78
N LEU A 39 -4.02 -3.67 8.62
CA LEU A 39 -3.13 -3.91 7.47
C LEU A 39 -1.70 -3.44 7.74
N ALA A 40 -1.53 -2.27 8.34
CA ALA A 40 -0.21 -1.71 8.67
C ALA A 40 0.51 -2.57 9.73
N GLU A 41 -0.23 -3.12 10.69
CA GLU A 41 0.31 -4.05 11.69
C GLU A 41 0.67 -5.41 11.07
N THR A 42 -0.25 -6.00 10.31
CA THR A 42 -0.06 -7.32 9.70
C THR A 42 1.06 -7.30 8.65
N CYS A 43 1.15 -6.22 7.89
CA CYS A 43 2.09 -6.04 6.79
C CYS A 43 2.92 -4.77 7.00
N SER A 44 3.64 -4.70 8.11
CA SER A 44 4.50 -3.55 8.42
C SER A 44 5.55 -3.31 7.35
N CYS A 45 5.93 -2.06 7.10
CA CYS A 45 6.97 -1.73 6.12
C CYS A 45 8.34 -2.29 6.53
N ALA A 46 8.60 -2.39 7.84
CA ALA A 46 9.83 -2.93 8.41
C ALA A 46 10.02 -4.42 8.13
N GLY A 47 8.92 -5.17 7.97
CA GLY A 47 8.99 -6.60 7.74
C GLY A 47 7.77 -7.36 8.25
N LYS A 48 7.86 -8.69 8.18
CA LYS A 48 6.88 -9.59 8.77
C LYS A 48 7.20 -9.81 10.25
N THR A 49 6.24 -9.55 11.12
CA THR A 49 6.33 -9.93 12.53
C THR A 49 6.24 -11.46 12.67
N LEU A 50 7.22 -12.05 13.35
CA LEU A 50 7.28 -13.46 13.68
C LEU A 50 6.61 -13.72 15.04
N SER A 51 6.33 -14.99 15.35
CA SER A 51 5.65 -15.39 16.60
C SER A 51 6.42 -15.04 17.86
N ASN A 52 7.73 -14.85 17.77
CA ASN A 52 8.60 -14.39 18.86
C ASN A 52 8.70 -12.85 18.95
N ALA A 53 7.77 -12.11 18.32
CA ALA A 53 7.75 -10.65 18.19
C ALA A 53 8.95 -10.02 17.45
N SER A 54 9.88 -10.81 16.92
CA SER A 54 10.94 -10.29 16.06
C SER A 54 10.40 -9.91 14.68
N VAL A 55 11.04 -8.95 14.03
CA VAL A 55 10.68 -8.51 12.67
C VAL A 55 11.65 -9.12 11.68
N GLN A 56 11.13 -9.91 10.74
CA GLN A 56 11.89 -10.38 9.59
C GLN A 56 11.75 -9.39 8.44
N PRO A 57 12.83 -8.69 8.01
CA PRO A 57 12.77 -7.77 6.90
C PRO A 57 12.25 -8.42 5.62
N TRP A 58 11.54 -7.64 4.80
CA TRP A 58 11.10 -8.12 3.49
C TRP A 58 12.30 -8.40 2.59
N LYS A 59 12.33 -9.58 1.96
CA LYS A 59 13.39 -9.91 0.99
C LYS A 59 13.32 -9.01 -0.25
N ASN A 60 12.11 -8.61 -0.64
CA ASN A 60 11.86 -7.71 -1.75
C ASN A 60 10.46 -7.11 -1.65
N HIS A 61 10.21 -6.06 -2.43
CA HIS A 61 8.94 -5.37 -2.54
C HIS A 61 7.76 -6.30 -2.88
N GLY A 62 8.00 -7.32 -3.71
CA GLY A 62 6.97 -8.29 -4.07
C GLY A 62 6.43 -9.09 -2.88
N GLN A 63 7.25 -9.38 -1.87
CA GLN A 63 6.79 -10.03 -0.64
C GLN A 63 5.90 -9.12 0.20
N TYR A 64 6.28 -7.85 0.34
CA TYR A 64 5.44 -6.85 1.01
C TYR A 64 4.08 -6.71 0.32
N VAL A 65 4.06 -6.49 -1.01
CA VAL A 65 2.82 -6.38 -1.78
C VAL A 65 1.98 -7.65 -1.67
N SER A 66 2.63 -8.82 -1.69
CA SER A 66 1.94 -10.11 -1.51
C SER A 66 1.28 -10.22 -0.13
N CYS A 67 1.91 -9.73 0.94
CA CYS A 67 1.31 -9.68 2.27
C CYS A 67 0.02 -8.86 2.24
N VAL A 68 0.10 -7.61 1.76
CA VAL A 68 -1.05 -6.69 1.70
C VAL A 68 -2.19 -7.30 0.90
N VAL A 69 -1.89 -7.81 -0.30
CA VAL A 69 -2.93 -8.38 -1.19
C VAL A 69 -3.58 -9.62 -0.58
N ARG A 70 -2.81 -10.49 0.08
CA ARG A 70 -3.35 -11.69 0.74
C ARG A 70 -4.24 -11.32 1.91
N TYR A 71 -3.81 -10.42 2.79
CA TYR A 71 -4.58 -10.02 3.95
C TYR A 71 -5.85 -9.26 3.55
N ARG A 72 -5.74 -8.30 2.62
CA ARG A 72 -6.90 -7.65 1.99
C ARG A 72 -7.88 -8.66 1.40
N ASN A 73 -7.40 -9.69 0.70
CA ASN A 73 -8.27 -10.71 0.14
C ASN A 73 -8.96 -11.56 1.22
N ALA A 74 -8.31 -11.79 2.37
CA ALA A 74 -8.93 -12.47 3.51
C ALA A 74 -10.05 -11.62 4.12
N LEU A 75 -9.79 -10.32 4.36
CA LEU A 75 -10.79 -9.35 4.82
C LEU A 75 -11.98 -9.23 3.85
N ARG A 76 -11.73 -9.26 2.53
CA ARG A 76 -12.78 -9.27 1.52
C ARG A 76 -13.67 -10.50 1.64
N LYS A 77 -13.08 -11.68 1.84
CA LYS A 77 -13.83 -12.93 2.01
C LYS A 77 -14.64 -12.95 3.32
N ALA A 78 -14.19 -12.18 4.32
CA ALA A 78 -14.89 -12.00 5.59
C ALA A 78 -15.97 -10.89 5.55
N GLY A 79 -16.14 -10.18 4.42
CA GLY A 79 -17.16 -9.12 4.29
C GLY A 79 -16.77 -7.78 4.93
N CYS A 80 -15.48 -7.56 5.21
CA CYS A 80 -15.02 -6.39 5.98
C CYS A 80 -14.91 -5.08 5.19
N PHE A 81 -15.35 -5.05 3.94
CA PHE A 81 -15.37 -3.84 3.13
C PHE A 81 -16.81 -3.53 2.73
N THR A 82 -17.29 -2.35 3.11
CA THR A 82 -18.55 -1.78 2.63
C THR A 82 -18.38 -1.10 1.28
N ASP A 83 -17.17 -0.61 0.98
CA ASP A 83 -16.82 0.08 -0.26
C ASP A 83 -15.65 -0.63 -1.00
N ASP A 84 -15.90 -0.94 -2.27
CA ASP A 84 -14.91 -1.56 -3.16
C ASP A 84 -13.75 -0.63 -3.51
N SER A 85 -13.96 0.69 -3.43
CA SER A 85 -12.94 1.71 -3.66
C SER A 85 -11.82 1.62 -2.62
N VAL A 86 -12.19 1.54 -1.32
CA VAL A 86 -11.28 1.38 -0.18
C VAL A 86 -10.43 0.12 -0.35
N ARG A 87 -11.07 -0.99 -0.75
CA ARG A 87 -10.36 -2.24 -1.05
C ARG A 87 -9.31 -2.07 -2.15
N ARG A 88 -9.63 -1.38 -3.24
CA ARG A 88 -8.69 -1.16 -4.36
C ARG A 88 -7.54 -0.24 -3.95
N THR A 89 -7.80 0.74 -3.08
CA THR A 89 -6.81 1.69 -2.57
C THR A 89 -5.65 0.96 -1.90
N PHE A 90 -5.90 0.01 -1.00
CA PHE A 90 -4.81 -0.71 -0.30
C PHE A 90 -3.79 -1.36 -1.23
N ALA A 91 -4.25 -2.04 -2.28
CA ALA A 91 -3.32 -2.68 -3.22
C ALA A 91 -2.59 -1.66 -4.10
N ARG A 92 -3.25 -0.58 -4.53
CA ARG A 92 -2.63 0.51 -5.29
C ARG A 92 -1.55 1.20 -4.47
N CYS A 93 -1.83 1.47 -3.19
CA CYS A 93 -0.90 2.12 -2.27
C CYS A 93 0.30 1.24 -1.94
N ALA A 94 0.08 -0.07 -1.73
CA ALA A 94 1.16 -1.00 -1.52
C ALA A 94 2.07 -1.13 -2.76
N ALA A 95 1.50 -1.18 -3.95
CA ALA A 95 2.28 -1.21 -5.21
C ALA A 95 3.08 0.09 -5.43
N ARG A 96 2.59 1.22 -4.93
CA ARG A 96 3.27 2.53 -4.97
C ARG A 96 3.92 2.86 -3.63
N SER A 97 4.62 1.91 -3.04
CA SER A 97 5.36 2.07 -1.79
C SER A 97 6.83 1.74 -1.94
N THR A 98 7.62 2.19 -0.97
CA THR A 98 9.04 1.86 -0.87
C THR A 98 9.30 0.59 -0.05
N CYS A 99 8.29 0.03 0.61
CA CYS A 99 8.45 -1.13 1.50
C CYS A 99 9.02 -2.34 0.75
N GLY A 100 10.08 -2.94 1.31
CA GLY A 100 10.83 -4.03 0.68
C GLY A 100 11.75 -3.59 -0.47
N LYS A 101 11.99 -2.28 -0.64
CA LYS A 101 13.06 -1.73 -1.48
C LYS A 101 14.09 -1.10 -0.53
N ALA A 102 15.37 -1.41 -0.71
CA ALA A 102 16.42 -0.99 0.22
C ALA A 102 16.61 0.54 0.22
N ASP A 103 16.77 1.13 -0.96
CA ASP A 103 17.17 2.53 -1.08
C ASP A 103 16.01 3.45 -1.51
N ALA A 104 14.86 2.88 -1.87
CA ALA A 104 13.78 3.65 -2.46
C ALA A 104 13.16 4.63 -1.45
N VAL A 105 12.93 5.84 -1.93
CA VAL A 105 12.27 6.90 -1.18
C VAL A 105 10.97 7.32 -1.86
N ILE A 106 10.04 7.84 -1.07
CA ILE A 106 8.99 8.67 -1.62
C ILE A 106 9.61 10.01 -2.01
N CYS A 107 9.35 10.43 -3.22
CA CYS A 107 9.79 11.69 -3.77
C CYS A 107 8.60 12.63 -3.92
N CYS A 108 8.62 13.71 -3.16
CA CYS A 108 7.59 14.73 -3.09
C CYS A 108 7.93 15.88 -4.04
N PHE A 109 6.96 16.32 -4.82
CA PHE A 109 7.08 17.52 -5.65
C PHE A 109 5.99 18.50 -5.23
N SER A 110 6.41 19.73 -4.97
CA SER A 110 5.50 20.85 -4.81
C SER A 110 5.51 21.69 -6.08
N ASP A 111 4.33 22.17 -6.46
CA ASP A 111 4.14 23.11 -7.56
C ASP A 111 3.29 24.27 -7.03
N ALA A 112 3.90 25.45 -6.95
CA ALA A 112 3.26 26.64 -6.41
C ALA A 112 2.66 27.46 -7.55
N GLY A 113 1.33 27.58 -7.56
CA GLY A 113 0.61 28.48 -8.45
C GLY A 113 0.48 29.88 -7.86
N LYS A 114 0.07 30.82 -8.71
CA LYS A 114 -0.41 32.15 -8.28
C LYS A 114 -1.93 32.15 -8.23
N CYS A 115 -2.48 32.88 -7.28
CA CYS A 115 -3.91 33.17 -7.26
C CYS A 115 -4.22 34.43 -8.08
N SER A 116 -5.28 34.40 -8.89
CA SER A 116 -5.76 35.55 -9.67
C SER A 116 -6.72 36.46 -8.89
N ASP A 117 -6.90 36.22 -7.60
CA ASP A 117 -7.78 37.00 -6.73
C ASP A 117 -7.37 38.49 -6.74
N PRO A 118 -8.31 39.44 -6.92
CA PRO A 118 -8.00 40.87 -6.92
C PRO A 118 -7.66 41.41 -5.51
N THR A 119 -8.08 40.75 -4.44
CA THR A 119 -7.83 41.12 -3.04
C THR A 119 -7.30 39.95 -2.21
N PRO A 120 -6.09 39.43 -2.51
CA PRO A 120 -5.61 38.20 -1.87
C PRO A 120 -5.46 38.28 -0.35
N GLY A 121 -5.99 37.27 0.34
CA GLY A 121 -5.88 37.09 1.79
C GLY A 121 -6.97 37.80 2.58
N ASP A 122 -8.05 38.23 1.94
CA ASP A 122 -9.20 38.86 2.60
C ASP A 122 -10.23 37.84 3.13
N GLY A 123 -10.01 36.55 2.87
CA GLY A 123 -10.88 35.44 3.26
C GLY A 123 -11.98 35.13 2.24
N THR A 124 -12.07 35.88 1.15
CA THR A 124 -13.03 35.68 0.06
C THR A 124 -12.36 34.91 -1.07
N VAL A 125 -12.93 33.76 -1.43
CA VAL A 125 -12.45 32.99 -2.57
C VAL A 125 -13.03 33.58 -3.86
N ALA A 126 -12.29 34.49 -4.51
CA ALA A 126 -12.68 35.13 -5.78
C ALA A 126 -11.67 34.90 -6.92
N GLY A 127 -10.52 34.29 -6.64
CA GLY A 127 -9.49 33.94 -7.62
C GLY A 127 -9.53 32.48 -8.10
N THR A 128 -8.67 32.20 -9.07
CA THR A 128 -8.35 30.85 -9.56
C THR A 128 -6.84 30.63 -9.62
N CYS A 129 -6.42 29.39 -9.40
CA CYS A 129 -5.00 29.05 -9.38
C CYS A 129 -4.41 28.91 -10.78
N SER A 130 -3.25 29.53 -11.01
CA SER A 130 -2.57 29.47 -12.32
C SER A 130 -2.14 28.06 -12.73
N ASN A 131 -1.86 27.18 -11.76
CA ASN A 131 -1.51 25.78 -11.97
C ASN A 131 -2.73 24.84 -11.90
N ASP A 132 -3.91 25.35 -11.56
CA ASP A 132 -5.17 24.62 -11.54
C ASP A 132 -6.37 25.53 -11.83
N PRO A 133 -6.79 25.63 -13.09
CA PRO A 133 -7.94 26.47 -13.42
C PRO A 133 -9.25 26.02 -12.73
N ALA A 134 -9.34 24.78 -12.24
CA ALA A 134 -10.50 24.28 -11.51
C ALA A 134 -10.42 24.55 -10.00
N LYS A 135 -9.30 25.05 -9.48
CA LYS A 135 -9.13 25.38 -8.06
C LYS A 135 -9.34 26.87 -7.86
N ALA A 136 -10.41 27.19 -7.14
CA ALA A 136 -10.61 28.54 -6.63
C ALA A 136 -9.63 28.82 -5.47
N CYS A 137 -9.24 30.08 -5.30
CA CYS A 137 -8.29 30.52 -4.28
C CYS A 137 -8.63 31.92 -3.78
N ASP A 138 -8.20 32.22 -2.56
CA ASP A 138 -8.13 33.57 -2.00
C ASP A 138 -6.67 34.04 -2.04
N ALA A 139 -5.73 33.20 -1.59
CA ALA A 139 -4.31 33.50 -1.60
C ALA A 139 -3.50 32.49 -2.44
N SER A 140 -2.30 32.88 -2.87
CA SER A 140 -1.40 31.97 -3.61
C SER A 140 -0.99 30.74 -2.78
N ALA A 141 -1.10 30.80 -1.45
CA ALA A 141 -0.91 29.65 -0.57
C ALA A 141 -1.91 28.51 -0.90
N ASP A 142 -3.13 28.85 -1.33
CA ASP A 142 -4.14 27.88 -1.75
C ASP A 142 -3.75 27.17 -3.04
N CYS A 143 -2.81 27.72 -3.82
CA CYS A 143 -2.40 27.20 -5.12
C CYS A 143 -1.20 26.25 -5.05
N THR A 144 -0.86 25.75 -3.86
CA THR A 144 0.15 24.70 -3.73
C THR A 144 -0.44 23.35 -4.10
N LYS A 145 0.14 22.70 -5.11
CA LYS A 145 -0.09 21.29 -5.43
C LYS A 145 1.06 20.46 -4.91
N VAL A 146 0.72 19.31 -4.34
CA VAL A 146 1.72 18.31 -3.96
C VAL A 146 1.41 17.02 -4.70
N ARG A 147 2.46 16.41 -5.27
CA ARG A 147 2.39 15.05 -5.82
C ARG A 147 3.53 14.20 -5.27
N ALA A 148 3.30 12.90 -5.18
CA ALA A 148 4.26 11.93 -4.68
C ALA A 148 4.49 10.81 -5.70
N GLN A 149 5.74 10.38 -5.83
CA GLN A 149 6.12 9.16 -6.56
C GLN A 149 7.21 8.41 -5.82
N THR A 150 7.50 7.17 -6.21
CA THR A 150 8.66 6.43 -5.70
C THR A 150 9.88 6.73 -6.56
N ALA A 151 11.00 7.12 -5.95
CA ALA A 151 12.31 7.18 -6.60
C ALA A 151 13.15 5.95 -6.20
N HIS A 152 14.17 5.62 -7.00
CA HIS A 152 15.08 4.51 -6.68
C HIS A 152 15.89 4.80 -5.40
N ASP A 153 16.27 6.06 -5.24
CA ASP A 153 17.07 6.56 -4.13
C ASP A 153 16.84 8.07 -3.96
N GLU A 154 17.39 8.64 -2.90
CA GLU A 154 17.30 10.06 -2.59
C GLU A 154 17.96 10.94 -3.66
N ALA A 155 19.11 10.53 -4.21
CA ALA A 155 19.82 11.30 -5.22
C ALA A 155 18.99 11.46 -6.50
N SER A 156 18.34 10.37 -6.94
CA SER A 156 17.41 10.36 -8.07
C SER A 156 16.18 11.22 -7.81
N CYS A 157 15.70 11.26 -6.56
CA CYS A 157 14.60 12.14 -6.18
C CYS A 157 14.99 13.62 -6.31
N VAL A 158 16.12 14.00 -5.71
CA VAL A 158 16.65 15.37 -5.75
C VAL A 158 17.00 15.78 -7.18
N GLY A 159 17.62 14.89 -7.95
CA GLY A 159 17.96 15.11 -9.36
C GLY A 159 16.73 15.33 -10.25
N ALA A 160 15.57 14.79 -9.87
CA ALA A 160 14.30 15.05 -10.54
C ALA A 160 13.62 16.37 -10.09
N GLY A 161 14.21 17.10 -9.14
CA GLY A 161 13.65 18.32 -8.56
C GLY A 161 12.65 18.08 -7.42
N GLY A 162 12.67 16.89 -6.82
CA GLY A 162 11.81 16.55 -5.68
C GLY A 162 12.54 16.59 -4.34
N VAL A 163 11.78 16.42 -3.27
CA VAL A 163 12.29 16.31 -1.90
C VAL A 163 11.97 14.91 -1.38
N SER A 164 12.94 14.27 -0.72
CA SER A 164 12.74 12.95 -0.11
C SER A 164 11.75 13.05 1.06
N GLY A 165 10.69 12.24 0.99
CA GLY A 165 9.77 11.97 2.09
C GLY A 165 10.13 10.68 2.86
N GLY A 166 11.30 10.09 2.58
CA GLY A 166 11.75 8.85 3.22
C GLY A 166 10.95 7.61 2.79
N ALA A 167 10.96 6.58 3.62
CA ALA A 167 10.25 5.34 3.36
C ALA A 167 8.73 5.48 3.62
N GLY A 168 7.90 4.82 2.81
CA GLY A 168 6.45 4.83 2.98
C GLY A 168 5.69 4.48 1.72
N SER A 169 4.46 4.99 1.62
CA SER A 169 3.59 4.86 0.45
C SER A 169 3.16 6.23 -0.05
N VAL A 170 3.08 6.39 -1.37
CA VAL A 170 2.58 7.64 -2.00
C VAL A 170 1.16 8.02 -1.55
N CYS A 171 0.40 7.09 -0.98
CA CYS A 171 -0.96 7.36 -0.52
C CYS A 171 -1.05 8.02 0.85
N GLY A 172 0.04 8.02 1.63
CA GLY A 172 0.10 8.68 2.94
C GLY A 172 1.24 9.66 3.07
N ALA A 173 2.03 9.84 2.01
CA ALA A 173 3.22 10.68 2.02
C ALA A 173 2.94 12.09 1.47
N CYS A 174 3.84 13.01 1.79
CA CYS A 174 3.83 14.39 1.30
C CYS A 174 2.55 15.17 1.66
N THR A 175 1.90 14.82 2.78
CA THR A 175 0.95 15.73 3.42
C THR A 175 1.71 16.97 3.87
N THR A 176 1.08 18.14 3.84
CA THR A 176 1.68 19.49 3.90
C THR A 176 2.50 19.82 5.15
N THR A 177 2.81 18.84 6.00
CA THR A 177 3.67 18.99 7.17
C THR A 177 5.01 18.34 6.87
N THR A 178 5.96 19.15 6.40
CA THR A 178 7.38 18.82 6.36
C THR A 178 7.82 18.33 7.74
N THR A 179 7.88 17.02 7.95
CA THR A 179 8.61 16.43 9.07
C THR A 179 10.03 16.25 8.59
N THR A 180 10.85 17.28 8.78
CA THR A 180 12.30 17.17 8.65
C THR A 180 12.77 16.15 9.69
N SER A 181 13.09 14.93 9.26
CA SER A 181 13.83 13.99 10.10
C SER A 181 15.23 14.55 10.32
N THR A 182 15.45 15.18 11.48
CA THR A 182 16.78 15.58 11.92
C THR A 182 17.58 14.33 12.27
N THR A 183 18.44 13.87 11.36
CA THR A 183 19.44 12.84 11.67
C THR A 183 20.42 13.42 12.69
N THR A 184 20.27 13.03 13.96
CA THR A 184 21.24 13.36 15.00
C THR A 184 22.41 12.40 14.87
N THR A 185 23.51 12.84 14.26
CA THR A 185 24.77 12.09 14.25
C THR A 185 25.46 12.27 15.60
N THR A 186 25.37 11.28 16.47
CA THR A 186 26.13 11.24 17.73
C THR A 186 27.58 10.84 17.42
N THR A 187 28.48 11.81 17.35
CA THR A 187 29.92 11.54 17.31
C THR A 187 30.41 11.22 18.71
N THR A 188 30.67 9.95 19.00
CA THR A 188 31.49 9.55 20.15
C THR A 188 32.96 9.80 19.82
N VAL A 189 33.56 10.79 20.50
CA VAL A 189 35.01 11.01 20.51
C VAL A 189 35.64 10.04 21.52
N PRO A 190 36.75 9.36 21.19
CA PRO A 190 37.45 8.43 22.09
C PRO A 190 38.13 9.12 23.27
#